data_AF-A0A0P9EKD5-F1
#
_entry.id   AF-A0A0P9EKD5-F1
#
_cell.length_a   1.000
_cell.length_b   1.000
_cell.length_c   1.000
_cell.angle_alpha   90.00
_cell.angle_beta   90.00
_cell.angle_gamma   90.00
#
_symmetry.space_group_name_H-M   'P 1'
#
loop_
_entity.id
_entity.type
_entity.pdbx_description
1 polymer ?
#
loop_
_entity_poly.entity_id
_entity_poly.type
_entity_poly.pdbx_seq_one_letter_code
_entity_poly.pdbx_strand_id
1 'polypeptide(L)'
;MSSFRRRTAVQPLGGTRPSPYNAAPLVSTGLTSLDDLVGGGLPLSTSLLVECDAPTSYADLVLRYWVAQGLECGQDTLVVASALDGGPGGIVEALMGVDGGARTAQAQAAQAAGSREDALEDEEEQRQEEALKEKMKIDLKSFKSLIYSFFSYKT
;
A
#
# COMPACT_ATOMS: atom_id res chain seq x y z
N MET A 1 23.52 17.02 55.00
CA MET A 1 22.94 15.87 54.28
C MET A 1 22.10 16.41 53.14
N SER A 2 22.51 16.18 51.89
CA SER A 2 21.81 16.75 50.72
C SER A 2 20.45 16.07 50.53
N SER A 3 19.38 16.87 50.60
CA SER A 3 17.98 16.44 50.52
C SER A 3 17.45 16.35 49.08
N PHE A 4 18.32 16.20 48.09
CA PHE A 4 17.92 16.03 46.69
C PHE A 4 17.30 14.64 46.51
N ARG A 5 15.99 14.53 46.77
CA ARG A 5 15.18 13.41 46.30
C ARG A 5 15.13 13.49 44.78
N ARG A 6 15.89 12.63 44.11
CA ARG A 6 15.75 12.36 42.68
C ARG A 6 14.29 11.92 42.47
N ARG A 7 13.48 12.74 41.79
CA ARG A 7 12.13 12.32 41.36
C ARG A 7 12.29 11.00 40.63
N THR A 8 11.58 9.98 41.08
CA THR A 8 11.47 8.70 40.37
C THR A 8 11.07 9.03 38.94
N ALA A 9 12.00 8.86 37.99
CA ALA A 9 11.69 9.01 36.58
C ALA A 9 10.63 7.96 36.27
N VAL A 10 9.39 8.41 36.07
CA VAL A 10 8.33 7.54 35.55
C VAL A 10 8.85 7.05 34.21
N GLN A 11 8.96 5.73 34.04
CA GLN A 11 9.38 5.20 32.75
C GLN A 11 8.36 5.64 31.71
N PRO A 12 8.81 6.22 30.58
CA PRO A 12 7.89 6.63 29.53
C PRO A 12 7.15 5.39 29.03
N LEU A 13 5.83 5.53 28.83
CA LEU A 13 5.01 4.49 28.23
C LEU A 13 5.56 4.18 26.83
N GLY A 14 5.59 2.90 26.45
CA GLY A 14 6.07 2.48 25.13
C GLY A 14 5.34 3.21 24.01
N GLY A 15 6.10 3.69 23.01
CA GLY A 15 5.54 4.44 21.88
C GLY A 15 5.09 5.87 22.19
N THR A 16 5.34 6.40 23.41
CA THR A 16 5.00 7.78 23.77
C THR A 16 6.21 8.71 23.79
N ARG A 17 6.01 9.96 23.40
CA ARG A 17 7.01 11.05 23.49
C ARG A 17 6.49 12.20 24.36
N PRO A 18 7.33 12.84 25.18
CA PRO A 18 6.88 14.00 25.95
C PRO A 18 6.62 15.19 25.03
N SER A 19 5.47 15.83 25.18
CA SER A 19 5.14 17.07 24.49
C SER A 19 6.11 18.19 24.86
N PRO A 20 6.61 18.99 23.89
CA PRO A 20 7.45 20.14 24.19
C PRO A 20 6.70 21.26 24.94
N TYR A 21 5.37 21.30 24.86
CA TYR A 21 4.55 22.37 25.44
C TYR A 21 4.06 22.07 26.86
N ASN A 22 3.67 20.82 27.12
CA ASN A 22 3.00 20.43 28.39
C ASN A 22 3.68 19.23 29.08
N ALA A 23 4.75 18.67 28.51
CA ALA A 23 5.34 17.40 28.95
C ALA A 23 4.33 16.21 29.02
N ALA A 24 3.13 16.38 28.47
CA ALA A 24 2.12 15.33 28.36
C ALA A 24 2.59 14.26 27.37
N PRO A 25 2.29 12.98 27.62
CA PRO A 25 2.63 11.90 26.70
C PRO A 25 1.82 12.03 25.41
N LEU A 26 2.52 12.14 24.29
CA LEU A 26 1.98 12.15 22.94
C LEU A 26 2.21 10.82 22.26
N VAL A 27 1.26 10.40 21.44
CA VAL A 27 1.31 9.22 20.56
C VAL A 27 1.31 9.69 19.11
N SER A 28 2.12 9.04 18.29
CA SER A 28 2.18 9.28 16.85
C SER A 28 0.87 8.84 16.17
N THR A 29 0.43 9.54 15.13
CA THR A 29 -0.67 9.08 14.29
C THR A 29 -0.26 8.09 13.20
N GLY A 30 1.04 7.83 13.05
CA GLY A 30 1.60 7.08 11.92
C GLY A 30 1.77 7.93 10.66
N LEU A 31 1.31 9.18 10.67
CA LEU A 31 1.46 10.14 9.60
C LEU A 31 2.20 11.38 10.10
N THR A 32 3.45 11.55 9.67
CA THR A 32 4.30 12.68 10.11
C THR A 32 3.67 14.04 9.80
N SER A 33 3.03 14.19 8.63
CA SER A 33 2.37 15.43 8.24
C SER A 33 1.18 15.79 9.15
N LEU A 34 0.44 14.79 9.61
CA LEU A 34 -0.68 14.99 10.54
C LEU A 34 -0.17 15.27 11.95
N ASP A 35 0.87 14.56 12.39
CA ASP A 35 1.52 14.79 13.66
C ASP A 35 2.03 16.21 13.77
N ASP A 36 2.73 16.72 12.76
CA ASP A 36 3.25 18.09 12.73
C ASP A 36 2.12 19.12 12.81
N LEU A 37 1.01 18.88 12.11
CA LEU A 37 -0.16 19.76 12.14
C LEU A 37 -0.79 19.85 13.53
N VAL A 38 -0.84 18.74 14.28
CA VAL A 38 -1.48 18.67 15.60
C VAL A 38 -0.50 19.01 16.74
N GLY A 39 0.73 19.43 16.41
CA GLY A 39 1.73 19.87 17.40
C GLY A 39 2.66 18.75 17.88
N GLY A 40 2.96 17.81 16.99
CA GLY A 40 3.83 16.68 17.22
C GLY A 40 3.09 15.48 17.80
N GLY A 41 1.86 15.19 17.38
CA GLY A 41 1.09 13.98 17.73
C GLY A 41 -0.08 14.20 18.69
N LEU A 42 -0.81 13.12 18.99
CA LEU A 42 -2.02 13.17 19.82
C LEU A 42 -1.72 12.89 21.31
N PRO A 43 -2.21 13.72 22.25
CA PRO A 43 -2.11 13.42 23.67
C PRO A 43 -2.89 12.16 24.06
N LEU A 44 -2.41 11.43 25.07
CA LEU A 44 -3.18 10.32 25.65
C LEU A 44 -4.55 10.79 26.16
N SER A 45 -5.52 9.88 26.15
CA SER A 45 -6.92 10.14 26.56
C SER A 45 -7.66 11.17 25.68
N THR A 46 -7.23 11.35 24.43
CA THR A 46 -7.93 12.17 23.44
C THR A 46 -8.61 11.30 22.38
N SER A 47 -9.62 11.86 21.72
CA SER A 47 -10.29 11.25 20.57
C SER A 47 -10.08 12.12 19.34
N LEU A 48 -9.76 11.49 18.21
CA LEU A 48 -9.64 12.13 16.90
C LEU A 48 -10.83 11.71 16.04
N LEU A 49 -11.55 12.69 15.50
CA LEU A 49 -12.61 12.48 14.50
C LEU A 49 -12.09 12.95 13.15
N VAL A 50 -12.19 12.10 12.14
CA VAL A 50 -11.82 12.42 10.75
C VAL A 50 -13.07 12.34 9.90
N GLU A 51 -13.49 13.48 9.35
CA GLU A 51 -14.60 13.58 8.41
C GLU A 51 -14.03 13.84 7.01
N CYS A 52 -14.63 13.22 5.99
CA CYS A 52 -14.31 13.47 4.59
C CYS A 52 -15.57 13.99 3.87
N ASP A 53 -15.43 15.15 3.23
CA ASP A 53 -16.49 15.84 2.48
C ASP A 53 -16.88 15.08 1.19
N ALA A 54 -15.91 14.40 0.59
CA ALA A 54 -16.07 13.63 -0.64
C ALA A 54 -15.92 12.12 -0.38
N PRO A 55 -16.35 11.23 -1.29
CA PRO A 55 -16.12 9.77 -1.20
C PRO A 55 -14.65 9.44 -1.46
N THR A 56 -13.77 9.95 -0.60
CA THR A 56 -12.33 9.74 -0.64
C THR A 56 -11.95 8.69 0.39
N SER A 57 -11.03 7.80 0.01
CA SER A 57 -10.46 6.79 0.90
C SER A 57 -9.45 7.35 1.92
N TYR A 58 -9.32 8.67 2.03
CA TYR A 58 -8.31 9.29 2.88
C TYR A 58 -8.59 9.10 4.38
N ALA A 59 -9.85 9.21 4.82
CA ALA A 59 -10.21 8.95 6.22
C ALA A 59 -9.87 7.51 6.64
N ASP A 60 -10.15 6.55 5.76
CA ASP A 60 -9.83 5.14 5.96
C ASP A 60 -8.32 4.90 5.98
N LEU A 61 -7.56 5.58 5.10
CA LEU A 61 -6.10 5.56 5.13
C LEU A 61 -5.55 6.10 6.46
N VAL A 62 -6.02 7.25 6.95
CA VAL A 62 -5.61 7.81 8.25
C VAL A 62 -5.92 6.83 9.39
N LEU A 63 -7.09 6.18 9.37
CA LEU A 63 -7.45 5.17 10.36
C LEU A 63 -6.50 3.96 10.32
N ARG A 64 -6.14 3.48 9.13
CA ARG A 64 -5.21 2.35 8.98
C ARG A 64 -3.81 2.70 9.50
N TYR A 65 -3.33 3.91 9.25
CA TYR A 65 -2.06 4.39 9.83
C TYR A 65 -2.13 4.47 11.36
N TRP A 66 -3.24 4.96 11.91
CA TRP A 66 -3.44 5.01 13.36
C TRP A 66 -3.37 3.61 14.00
N VAL A 67 -4.05 2.63 13.41
CA VAL A 67 -4.03 1.24 13.91
C VAL A 67 -2.65 0.60 13.74
N ALA A 68 -2.01 0.77 12.58
CA ALA A 68 -0.67 0.22 12.33
C ALA A 68 0.37 0.79 13.32
N GLN A 69 0.31 2.10 13.59
CA GLN A 69 1.19 2.76 14.56
C GLN A 69 1.00 2.22 15.99
N GLY A 70 -0.26 1.99 16.40
CA GLY A 70 -0.56 1.38 17.70
C GLY A 70 0.06 -0.02 17.85
N LEU A 71 -0.06 -0.83 16.80
CA LEU A 71 0.53 -2.18 16.75
C LEU A 71 2.06 -2.15 16.77
N GLU A 72 2.69 -1.25 16.01
CA GLU A 72 4.14 -1.09 16.01
C GLU A 72 4.68 -0.65 17.37
N CYS A 73 3.94 0.19 18.08
CA CYS A 73 4.27 0.63 19.44
C CYS A 73 4.05 -0.46 20.50
N GLY A 74 3.50 -1.63 20.14
CA GLY A 74 3.14 -2.69 21.07
C GLY A 74 1.95 -2.36 21.97
N GLN A 75 1.04 -1.50 21.51
CA GLN A 75 -0.16 -1.10 22.24
C GLN A 75 -1.34 -2.03 21.93
N ASP A 76 -2.10 -2.37 22.97
CA ASP A 76 -3.35 -3.12 22.81
C ASP A 76 -4.37 -2.27 22.04
N THR A 77 -4.67 -2.67 20.81
CA THR A 77 -5.53 -1.91 19.89
C THR A 77 -6.85 -2.63 19.67
N LEU A 78 -7.96 -1.93 19.87
CA LEU A 78 -9.31 -2.42 19.58
C LEU A 78 -9.86 -1.74 18.32
N VAL A 79 -10.21 -2.53 17.31
CA VAL A 79 -10.84 -2.04 16.08
C VAL A 79 -12.32 -2.38 16.10
N VAL A 80 -13.16 -1.36 15.95
CA VAL A 80 -14.60 -1.48 15.78
C VAL A 80 -14.97 -0.90 14.43
N ALA A 81 -15.64 -1.70 13.60
CA ALA A 81 -15.97 -1.34 12.23
C ALA A 81 -17.41 -1.72 11.90
N SER A 82 -18.01 -0.99 10.96
CA SER A 82 -19.32 -1.34 10.42
C SER A 82 -19.21 -2.55 9.48
N ALA A 83 -20.30 -3.31 9.34
CA ALA A 83 -20.39 -4.37 8.35
C ALA A 83 -20.26 -3.86 6.90
N LEU A 84 -20.56 -2.58 6.67
CA LEU A 84 -20.44 -1.92 5.36
C LEU A 84 -18.97 -1.79 4.91
N ASP A 85 -18.04 -1.72 5.86
CA ASP A 85 -16.61 -1.49 5.59
C ASP A 85 -15.81 -2.80 5.47
N GLY A 86 -16.49 -3.94 5.28
CA GLY A 86 -15.87 -5.27 5.34
C GLY A 86 -15.61 -5.77 6.77
N GLY A 87 -16.15 -5.07 7.77
CA GLY A 87 -15.99 -5.40 9.19
C GLY A 87 -14.56 -5.19 9.71
N PRO A 88 -14.29 -5.61 10.96
CA PRO A 88 -12.98 -5.39 11.56
C PRO A 88 -11.86 -6.17 10.85
N GLY A 89 -12.18 -7.33 10.27
CA GLY A 89 -11.24 -8.13 9.49
C GLY A 89 -10.72 -7.39 8.26
N GLY A 90 -11.62 -6.73 7.51
CA GLY A 90 -11.25 -5.97 6.32
C GLY A 90 -10.27 -4.82 6.62
N ILE A 91 -10.47 -4.12 7.74
CA ILE A 91 -9.54 -3.05 8.17
C ILE A 91 -8.16 -3.62 8.52
N VAL A 92 -8.13 -4.74 9.27
CA VAL A 92 -6.87 -5.37 9.71
C VAL A 92 -6.08 -5.94 8.53
N GLU A 93 -6.76 -6.52 7.55
CA GLU A 93 -6.12 -7.03 6.32
C GLU A 93 -5.55 -5.89 5.45
N ALA A 94 -6.19 -4.73 5.47
CA ALA A 94 -5.80 -3.55 4.69
C ALA A 94 -4.81 -2.61 5.41
N LEU A 95 -4.25 -3.01 6.55
CA LEU A 95 -3.29 -2.18 7.29
C LEU A 95 -2.01 -1.92 6.48
N MET A 96 -1.47 -0.72 6.64
CA MET A 96 -0.22 -0.34 6.02
C MET A 96 0.94 -1.13 6.62
N GLY A 97 1.85 -1.60 5.75
CA GLY A 97 3.07 -2.26 6.18
C GLY A 97 4.00 -1.27 6.89
N VAL A 98 4.72 -1.78 7.89
CA VAL A 98 5.80 -1.06 8.57
C VAL A 98 7.12 -1.51 7.96
N ASP A 99 8.03 -0.57 7.69
CA ASP A 99 9.37 -0.88 7.19
C ASP A 99 10.13 -1.76 8.21
N GLY A 100 10.65 -2.90 7.74
CA GLY A 100 11.27 -3.92 8.59
C GLY A 100 10.38 -5.11 8.94
N GLY A 101 9.12 -5.13 8.50
CA GLY A 101 8.28 -6.34 8.54
C GLY A 101 8.82 -7.42 7.58
N ALA A 102 8.71 -8.69 7.96
CA ALA A 102 9.18 -9.85 7.18
C ALA A 102 8.68 -9.88 5.71
N ARG A 103 7.59 -9.16 5.39
CA ARG A 103 7.03 -9.00 4.04
C ARG A 103 7.81 -8.02 3.15
N THR A 104 8.52 -7.03 3.69
CA THR A 104 9.31 -6.08 2.89
C THR A 104 10.57 -6.73 2.32
N ALA A 105 11.16 -7.67 3.05
CA ALA A 105 12.26 -8.50 2.55
C ALA A 105 11.83 -9.39 1.35
N GLN A 106 10.58 -9.88 1.37
CA GLN A 106 10.01 -10.67 0.27
C GLN A 106 9.52 -9.78 -0.88
N ALA A 107 8.99 -8.59 -0.60
CA ALA A 107 8.55 -7.64 -1.63
C ALA A 107 9.75 -7.04 -2.41
N GLN A 108 10.86 -6.75 -1.73
CA GLN A 108 12.10 -6.32 -2.39
C GLN A 108 12.75 -7.47 -3.21
N ALA A 109 12.62 -8.72 -2.75
CA ALA A 109 13.04 -9.89 -3.52
C ALA A 109 12.12 -10.18 -4.73
N ALA A 110 10.81 -9.97 -4.59
CA ALA A 110 9.83 -10.14 -5.66
C ALA A 110 9.96 -9.06 -6.76
N GLN A 111 10.29 -7.82 -6.40
CA GLN A 111 10.59 -6.75 -7.36
C GLN A 111 11.86 -7.04 -8.18
N ALA A 112 12.85 -7.73 -7.61
CA ALA A 112 14.02 -8.18 -8.35
C ALA A 112 13.72 -9.38 -9.28
N ALA A 113 12.76 -10.25 -8.91
CA ALA A 113 12.33 -11.39 -9.72
C ALA A 113 11.42 -10.99 -10.90
N GLY A 114 10.50 -10.02 -10.71
CA GLY A 114 9.57 -9.57 -11.75
C GLY A 114 10.27 -9.03 -13.00
N SER A 115 11.37 -8.29 -12.84
CA SER A 115 12.16 -7.75 -13.98
C SER A 115 12.74 -8.79 -14.94
N ARG A 116 12.78 -10.07 -14.53
CA ARG A 116 13.34 -11.18 -15.33
C ARG A 116 12.27 -12.08 -15.92
N GLU A 117 11.06 -12.06 -15.39
CA GLU A 117 9.90 -12.78 -15.93
C GLU A 117 9.17 -11.93 -16.98
N ASP A 118 9.02 -10.61 -16.74
CA ASP A 118 8.43 -9.66 -17.70
C ASP A 118 9.20 -9.61 -19.05
N ALA A 119 10.52 -9.74 -19.00
CA ALA A 119 11.38 -9.72 -20.19
C ALA A 119 11.28 -11.02 -21.04
N LEU A 120 10.83 -12.13 -20.45
CA LEU A 120 10.67 -13.41 -21.16
C LEU A 120 9.29 -13.51 -21.80
N GLU A 121 8.26 -12.95 -21.17
CA GLU A 121 6.90 -12.88 -21.74
C GLU A 121 6.86 -11.98 -22.98
N ASP A 122 7.60 -10.86 -22.97
CA ASP A 122 7.72 -9.96 -24.13
C ASP A 122 8.34 -10.63 -25.38
N GLU A 123 9.31 -11.53 -25.23
CA GLU A 123 9.93 -12.23 -26.37
C GLU A 123 9.02 -13.33 -26.96
N GLU A 124 8.18 -13.96 -26.12
CA GLU A 124 7.24 -14.99 -26.57
C GLU A 124 6.03 -14.38 -27.28
N GLU A 125 5.49 -13.26 -26.80
CA GLU A 125 4.38 -12.55 -27.44
C GLU A 125 4.78 -11.98 -28.81
N GLN A 126 5.99 -11.42 -28.94
CA GLN A 126 6.50 -10.92 -30.23
C GLN A 126 6.63 -12.03 -31.27
N ARG A 127 7.10 -13.22 -30.86
CA ARG A 127 7.23 -14.38 -31.75
C ARG A 127 5.86 -14.89 -32.22
N GLN A 128 4.86 -14.84 -31.35
CA GLN A 128 3.48 -15.23 -31.69
C GLN A 128 2.82 -14.23 -32.64
N GLU A 129 3.07 -12.93 -32.46
CA GLU A 129 2.53 -11.89 -33.34
C GLU A 129 3.17 -11.95 -34.75
N GLU A 130 4.47 -12.23 -34.84
CA GLU A 130 5.15 -12.42 -36.13
C GLU A 130 4.63 -13.65 -36.88
N ALA A 131 4.41 -14.77 -36.18
CA ALA A 131 3.83 -15.97 -36.78
C ALA A 131 2.39 -15.73 -37.28
N LEU A 132 1.59 -14.94 -36.54
CA LEU A 132 0.23 -14.57 -36.95
C LEU A 132 0.25 -13.66 -38.19
N LYS A 133 1.17 -12.68 -38.24
CA LYS A 133 1.36 -11.81 -39.41
C LYS A 133 1.80 -12.61 -40.64
N GLU A 134 2.71 -13.58 -40.47
CA GLU A 134 3.14 -14.44 -41.58
C GLU A 134 1.99 -15.28 -42.12
N LYS A 135 1.20 -15.89 -41.23
CA LYS A 135 0.03 -16.69 -41.60
C LYS A 135 -1.00 -15.84 -42.37
N MET A 136 -1.32 -14.63 -41.90
CA MET A 136 -2.23 -13.71 -42.60
C MET A 136 -1.69 -13.30 -43.98
N LYS A 137 -0.37 -13.11 -44.11
CA LYS A 137 0.26 -12.75 -45.39
C LYS A 137 0.20 -13.90 -46.40
N ILE A 138 0.34 -15.14 -45.94
CA ILE A 138 0.17 -16.35 -46.77
C ILE A 138 -1.28 -16.46 -47.25
N ASP A 139 -2.25 -16.28 -46.36
CA ASP A 139 -3.68 -16.32 -46.72
C ASP A 139 -4.05 -15.22 -47.72
N LEU A 140 -3.52 -14.00 -47.55
CA LEU A 140 -3.76 -12.91 -48.50
C LEU A 140 -3.12 -13.18 -49.87
N LYS A 141 -1.93 -13.80 -49.91
CA LYS A 141 -1.29 -14.22 -51.17
C LYS A 141 -2.09 -15.32 -51.86
N SER A 142 -2.57 -16.30 -51.09
CA SER A 142 -3.44 -17.37 -51.59
C SER A 142 -4.74 -16.81 -52.16
N PHE A 143 -5.38 -15.88 -51.44
CA PHE A 143 -6.61 -15.22 -51.88
C PHE A 143 -6.41 -14.39 -53.15
N LYS A 144 -5.32 -13.61 -53.23
CA LYS A 144 -4.97 -12.89 -54.46
C LYS A 144 -4.70 -13.85 -55.62
N SER A 145 -3.99 -14.95 -55.39
CA SER A 145 -3.73 -15.98 -56.39
C SER A 145 -5.03 -16.61 -56.91
N LEU A 146 -5.98 -16.87 -56.01
CA LEU A 146 -7.30 -17.41 -56.38
C LEU A 146 -8.08 -16.43 -57.26
N ILE A 147 -8.06 -15.14 -56.92
CA ILE A 147 -8.70 -14.09 -57.73
C ILE A 147 -8.04 -14.00 -59.12
N TYR A 148 -6.71 -14.00 -59.21
CA TYR A 148 -6.02 -13.96 -60.50
C TYR A 148 -6.28 -15.21 -61.36
N SER A 149 -6.32 -16.39 -60.74
CA SER A 149 -6.66 -17.65 -61.43
C SER A 149 -8.11 -17.62 -61.95
N PHE A 150 -9.04 -17.10 -61.15
CA PHE A 150 -10.45 -16.97 -61.54
C PHE A 150 -10.65 -15.94 -62.67
N PHE A 151 -9.90 -14.85 -62.68
CA PHE A 151 -9.98 -13.82 -63.74
C PHE A 151 -9.30 -14.26 -65.04
N SER A 152 -8.25 -15.09 -64.97
CA SER A 152 -7.56 -15.62 -66.16
C SER A 152 -8.32 -16.74 -66.89
N TYR A 153 -9.37 -17.31 -66.29
CA TYR A 153 -10.16 -18.41 -66.86
C TYR A 153 -11.41 -17.96 -67.65
N LYS A 154 -11.61 -16.65 -67.85
CA LYS A 154 -12.80 -16.07 -68.52
C LYS A 154 -12.51 -15.31 -69.82
N THR A 155 -11.51 -15.76 -70.56
CA THR A 155 -11.26 -15.47 -72.00
C THR A 155 -10.96 -16.77 -72.70
#